data_AF-A0A924KF81-F1
#
_entry.id   AF-A0A924KF81-F1
#
_cell.length_a   1.000
_cell.length_b   1.000
_cell.length_c   1.000
_cell.angle_alpha   90.00
_cell.angle_beta   90.00
_cell.angle_gamma   90.00
#
_symmetry.space_group_name_H-M   'P 1'
#
loop_
_entity.id
_entity.type
_entity.pdbx_description
1 polymer ?
#
loop_
_entity_poly.entity_id
_entity_poly.type
_entity_poly.pdbx_seq_one_letter_code
_entity_poly.pdbx_strand_id
1 'polypeptide(L)'
;MKIKSFLLVFALGLSIILLSWGYTGHRTIGLIAENHLTPAAKVAVKDLLGDTSIADACTWADDARKDPQFAATGNWHFLNLPLGLNYEDFKKSVDTVSQGNVYSALINAEKQLTDKNTPKQQKVYALKFILHFVGDLHQPMHISRAEDKGGNTIQLNYEEKGTNLHSLWDTKLLEHQGLTFGELANKYNTVSEAEIKQWQAEPLIKWIWESYQISSELYAEIEQMNKKVIDDAYAQKHLPTIQKRIQQAGIRLAGLLNNIYKL
;
A
#
# COMPACT_ATOMS: atom_id res chain seq x y z
N MET A 1 -12.68 13.47 -57.62
CA MET A 1 -12.31 14.01 -56.29
C MET A 1 -12.74 13.01 -55.23
N LYS A 2 -11.82 12.21 -54.67
CA LYS A 2 -12.12 11.24 -53.60
C LYS A 2 -11.44 11.73 -52.32
N ILE A 3 -12.23 12.22 -51.37
CA ILE A 3 -11.76 12.62 -50.05
C ILE A 3 -11.52 11.33 -49.25
N LYS A 4 -10.27 11.06 -48.89
CA LYS A 4 -9.90 9.97 -47.98
C LYS A 4 -10.12 10.47 -46.54
N SER A 5 -11.16 10.00 -45.88
CA SER A 5 -11.35 10.20 -44.44
C SER A 5 -10.36 9.31 -43.68
N PHE A 6 -9.36 9.92 -43.04
CA PHE A 6 -8.56 9.25 -42.03
C PHE A 6 -9.35 9.28 -40.70
N LEU A 7 -9.83 8.13 -40.26
CA LEU A 7 -10.33 7.97 -38.89
C LEU A 7 -9.15 8.08 -37.93
N LEU A 8 -9.12 9.16 -37.15
CA LEU A 8 -8.27 9.27 -35.98
C LEU A 8 -8.86 8.37 -34.89
N VAL A 9 -8.27 7.19 -34.67
CA VAL A 9 -8.61 6.35 -33.53
C VAL A 9 -7.99 6.99 -32.30
N PHE A 10 -8.81 7.67 -31.50
CA PHE A 10 -8.43 8.09 -30.16
C PHE A 10 -8.34 6.83 -29.29
N ALA A 11 -7.11 6.34 -29.06
CA ALA A 11 -6.85 5.38 -28.01
C ALA A 11 -7.03 6.10 -26.67
N LEU A 12 -8.22 6.01 -26.09
CA LEU A 12 -8.43 6.26 -24.66
C LEU A 12 -7.61 5.21 -23.91
N GLY A 13 -6.36 5.55 -23.60
CA GLY A 13 -5.60 4.82 -22.60
C GLY A 13 -6.36 4.98 -21.29
N LEU A 14 -7.05 3.92 -20.85
CA LEU A 14 -7.44 3.81 -19.45
C LEU A 14 -6.14 3.90 -18.65
N SER A 15 -5.94 5.02 -17.97
CA SER A 15 -4.96 5.14 -16.91
C SER A 15 -5.36 4.11 -15.85
N ILE A 16 -4.72 2.94 -15.89
CA ILE A 16 -4.83 1.96 -14.81
C ILE A 16 -4.32 2.68 -13.58
N ILE A 17 -5.24 3.01 -12.68
CA ILE A 17 -4.91 3.74 -11.47
C ILE A 17 -4.13 2.76 -10.60
N LEU A 18 -2.83 3.00 -10.44
CA LEU A 18 -1.95 2.24 -9.55
C LEU A 18 -2.25 2.58 -8.08
N LEU A 19 -3.52 2.63 -7.68
CA LEU A 19 -3.86 2.84 -6.27
C LEU A 19 -3.32 1.62 -5.54
N SER A 20 -2.47 1.87 -4.56
CA SER A 20 -2.30 0.97 -3.41
C SER A 20 -3.54 1.02 -2.55
N TRP A 21 -3.66 0.11 -1.57
CA TRP A 21 -4.85 -0.12 -0.74
C TRP A 21 -5.91 0.94 -0.97
N GLY A 22 -6.75 0.77 -1.99
CA GLY A 22 -7.56 1.87 -2.52
C GLY A 22 -8.25 2.64 -1.40
N TYR A 23 -8.36 3.97 -1.49
CA TYR A 23 -8.81 4.93 -0.46
C TYR A 23 -9.32 4.38 0.89
N THR A 24 -10.34 3.53 0.89
CA THR A 24 -10.86 2.80 2.06
C THR A 24 -9.76 2.11 2.87
N GLY A 25 -8.85 1.35 2.25
CA GLY A 25 -7.78 0.64 2.94
C GLY A 25 -6.79 1.59 3.61
N HIS A 26 -6.28 2.58 2.87
CA HIS A 26 -5.41 3.63 3.42
C HIS A 26 -6.03 4.41 4.59
N ARG A 27 -7.28 4.82 4.46
CA ARG A 27 -7.99 5.53 5.55
C ARG A 27 -8.19 4.63 6.76
N THR A 28 -8.48 3.35 6.55
CA THR A 28 -8.61 2.35 7.62
C THR A 28 -7.29 2.20 8.37
N ILE A 29 -6.18 2.06 7.63
CA ILE A 29 -4.82 1.95 8.19
C ILE A 29 -4.48 3.21 9.00
N GLY A 30 -4.75 4.39 8.45
CA GLY A 30 -4.51 5.67 9.12
C GLY A 30 -5.29 5.81 10.44
N LEU A 31 -6.57 5.43 10.44
CA LEU A 31 -7.42 5.49 11.63
C LEU A 31 -7.02 4.46 12.70
N ILE A 32 -6.62 3.24 12.29
CA ILE A 32 -6.01 2.28 13.22
C ILE A 32 -4.74 2.88 13.80
N ALA A 33 -3.83 3.43 12.97
CA ALA A 33 -2.60 4.01 13.46
C ALA A 33 -2.84 5.13 14.48
N GLU A 34 -3.78 6.04 14.20
CA GLU A 34 -4.17 7.14 15.08
C GLU A 34 -4.60 6.66 16.49
N ASN A 35 -5.33 5.54 16.56
CA ASN A 35 -5.76 4.94 17.82
C ASN A 35 -4.60 4.42 18.68
N HIS A 36 -3.46 4.12 18.07
CA HIS A 36 -2.26 3.58 18.72
C HIS A 36 -1.12 4.59 18.87
N LEU A 37 -1.33 5.86 18.49
CA LEU A 37 -0.33 6.92 18.70
C LEU A 37 -0.25 7.33 20.18
N THR A 38 0.99 7.52 20.65
CA THR A 38 1.30 8.19 21.90
C THR A 38 0.85 9.66 21.86
N PRO A 39 0.57 10.31 23.01
CA PRO A 39 0.21 11.72 23.04
C PRO A 39 1.22 12.64 22.34
N ALA A 40 2.52 12.37 22.50
CA ALA A 40 3.59 13.14 21.84
C ALA A 40 3.52 13.02 20.31
N ALA A 41 3.37 11.79 19.79
CA ALA A 41 3.22 11.57 18.36
C ALA A 41 1.95 12.22 17.81
N LYS A 42 0.81 12.15 18.54
CA LYS A 42 -0.44 12.82 18.14
C LYS A 42 -0.26 14.32 17.95
N VAL A 43 0.40 14.99 18.91
CA VAL A 43 0.69 16.44 18.82
C VAL A 43 1.59 16.74 17.63
N ALA A 44 2.71 16.01 17.49
CA ALA A 44 3.68 16.26 16.42
C ALA A 44 3.09 16.02 15.01
N VAL A 45 2.28 14.97 14.86
CA VAL A 45 1.56 14.69 13.60
C VAL A 45 0.56 15.80 13.31
N LYS A 46 -0.23 16.25 14.30
CA LYS A 46 -1.18 17.35 14.14
C LYS A 46 -0.50 18.67 13.77
N ASP A 47 0.65 18.99 14.35
CA ASP A 47 1.40 20.22 14.06
C ASP A 47 1.90 20.31 12.60
N LEU A 48 2.11 19.16 11.97
CA LEU A 48 2.50 19.04 10.57
C LEU A 48 1.29 18.99 9.63
N LEU A 49 0.24 18.23 9.98
CA LEU A 49 -0.93 18.06 9.11
C LEU A 49 -1.95 19.20 9.20
N GLY A 50 -1.94 19.99 10.28
CA GLY A 50 -2.93 21.03 10.52
C GLY A 50 -4.33 20.41 10.68
N ASP A 51 -5.28 20.86 9.86
CA ASP A 51 -6.66 20.39 9.87
C ASP A 51 -6.88 19.11 9.04
N THR A 52 -5.85 18.62 8.33
CA THR A 52 -5.96 17.37 7.56
C THR A 52 -5.93 16.18 8.51
N SER A 53 -6.94 15.31 8.45
CA SER A 53 -6.96 14.08 9.24
C SER A 53 -5.85 13.11 8.80
N ILE A 54 -5.41 12.21 9.69
CA ILE A 54 -4.44 11.16 9.34
C ILE A 54 -5.00 10.27 8.22
N ALA A 55 -6.27 9.87 8.33
CA ALA A 55 -6.95 9.07 7.33
C ALA A 55 -6.93 9.72 5.93
N ASP A 56 -7.24 11.01 5.83
CA ASP A 56 -7.20 11.72 4.54
C ASP A 56 -5.77 11.86 4.01
N ALA A 57 -4.82 12.16 4.90
CA ALA A 57 -3.40 12.26 4.57
C ALA A 57 -2.81 10.94 4.03
N CYS A 58 -3.29 9.78 4.50
CA CYS A 58 -2.90 8.47 3.98
C CYS A 58 -3.24 8.28 2.50
N THR A 59 -4.15 9.06 1.91
CA THR A 59 -4.52 8.93 0.49
C THR A 59 -3.82 9.94 -0.42
N TRP A 60 -3.08 10.89 0.17
CA TRP A 60 -2.52 12.01 -0.57
C TRP A 60 -1.47 11.61 -1.62
N ALA A 61 -0.62 10.62 -1.36
CA ALA A 61 0.49 10.29 -2.26
C ALA A 61 0.00 9.77 -3.62
N ASP A 62 -1.10 9.03 -3.64
CA ASP A 62 -1.74 8.52 -4.85
C ASP A 62 -2.31 9.63 -5.75
N ASP A 63 -2.77 10.71 -5.13
CA ASP A 63 -3.21 11.92 -5.83
C ASP A 63 -2.03 12.79 -6.24
N ALA A 64 -1.05 12.94 -5.35
CA ALA A 64 0.12 13.78 -5.56
C ALA A 64 0.90 13.36 -6.80
N ARG A 65 1.11 12.07 -7.05
CA ARG A 65 1.84 11.58 -8.25
C ARG A 65 1.18 11.94 -9.60
N LYS A 66 -0.05 12.45 -9.60
CA LYS A 66 -0.72 12.98 -10.80
C LYS A 66 -0.32 14.43 -11.08
N ASP A 67 0.19 15.14 -10.07
CA ASP A 67 0.76 16.47 -10.19
C ASP A 67 2.18 16.40 -10.79
N PRO A 68 2.55 17.24 -11.76
CA PRO A 68 3.91 17.32 -12.30
C PRO A 68 5.01 17.42 -11.24
N GLN A 69 4.73 18.05 -10.09
CA GLN A 69 5.67 18.17 -8.97
C GLN A 69 6.09 16.82 -8.40
N PHE A 70 5.17 15.84 -8.36
CA PHE A 70 5.41 14.52 -7.75
C PHE A 70 5.31 13.38 -8.76
N ALA A 71 5.24 13.65 -10.06
CA ALA A 71 5.14 12.60 -11.08
C ALA A 71 6.25 11.53 -10.99
N ALA A 72 7.44 11.92 -10.52
CA ALA A 72 8.57 11.01 -10.31
C ALA A 72 8.37 10.00 -9.18
N THR A 73 7.37 10.18 -8.31
CA THR A 73 7.09 9.29 -7.17
C THR A 73 6.25 8.08 -7.56
N GLY A 74 5.83 7.93 -8.82
CA GLY A 74 4.98 6.82 -9.25
C GLY A 74 5.57 5.43 -8.93
N ASN A 75 6.89 5.27 -9.04
CA ASN A 75 7.56 4.00 -8.70
C ASN A 75 7.75 3.79 -7.20
N TRP A 76 7.54 4.83 -6.38
CA TRP A 76 7.71 4.75 -4.92
C TRP A 76 6.56 4.00 -4.24
N HIS A 77 5.54 3.56 -4.98
CA HIS A 77 4.39 2.85 -4.42
C HIS A 77 4.57 1.33 -4.38
N PHE A 78 5.58 0.78 -5.06
CA PHE A 78 5.76 -0.67 -5.14
C PHE A 78 7.24 -1.05 -5.19
N LEU A 79 7.51 -2.35 -5.10
CA LEU A 79 8.81 -2.96 -5.31
C LEU A 79 8.62 -4.25 -6.10
N ASN A 80 9.23 -4.30 -7.29
CA ASN A 80 9.20 -5.49 -8.13
C ASN A 80 10.45 -6.35 -7.92
N LEU A 81 10.26 -7.65 -7.71
CA LEU A 81 11.28 -8.65 -7.48
C LEU A 81 10.93 -9.95 -8.25
N PRO A 82 11.92 -10.74 -8.68
CA PRO A 82 11.69 -12.09 -9.17
C PRO A 82 10.94 -12.94 -8.13
N LEU A 83 10.12 -13.90 -8.56
CA LEU A 83 9.48 -14.87 -7.65
C LEU A 83 10.46 -15.97 -7.21
N GLY A 84 10.10 -16.68 -6.13
CA GLY A 84 10.81 -17.88 -5.68
C GLY A 84 12.11 -17.62 -4.91
N LEU A 85 12.35 -16.38 -4.48
CA LEU A 85 13.51 -16.04 -3.67
C LEU A 85 13.34 -16.61 -2.25
N ASN A 86 14.41 -17.21 -1.71
CA ASN A 86 14.50 -17.42 -0.27
C ASN A 86 14.77 -16.08 0.44
N TYR A 87 14.71 -16.06 1.77
CA TYR A 87 14.86 -14.82 2.54
C TYR A 87 16.20 -14.09 2.31
N GLU A 88 17.31 -14.82 2.17
CA GLU A 88 18.63 -14.20 1.98
C GLU A 88 18.76 -13.57 0.59
N ASP A 89 18.26 -14.25 -0.44
CA ASP A 89 18.29 -13.72 -1.81
C ASP A 89 17.24 -12.62 -2.02
N PHE A 90 16.12 -12.67 -1.31
CA PHE A 90 15.16 -11.57 -1.23
C PHE A 90 15.82 -10.29 -0.71
N LYS A 91 16.48 -10.34 0.45
CA LYS A 91 17.17 -9.17 1.03
C LYS A 91 18.19 -8.57 0.07
N LYS A 92 19.04 -9.42 -0.52
CA LYS A 92 20.02 -8.97 -1.53
C LYS A 92 19.33 -8.32 -2.73
N SER A 93 18.20 -8.86 -3.16
CA SER A 93 17.46 -8.31 -4.30
C SER A 93 16.86 -6.95 -3.96
N VAL A 94 16.29 -6.76 -2.77
CA VAL A 94 15.81 -5.46 -2.27
C VAL A 94 16.94 -4.42 -2.28
N ASP A 95 18.12 -4.79 -1.80
CA ASP A 95 19.27 -3.89 -1.70
C ASP A 95 19.89 -3.51 -3.06
N THR A 96 19.68 -4.33 -4.10
CA THR A 96 20.25 -4.09 -5.44
C THR A 96 19.33 -3.31 -6.38
N VAL A 97 18.05 -3.08 -6.01
CA VAL A 97 17.14 -2.24 -6.81
C VAL A 97 17.58 -0.78 -6.74
N SER A 98 18.19 -0.29 -7.82
CA SER A 98 18.69 1.09 -7.93
C SER A 98 17.59 2.13 -8.18
N GLN A 99 16.45 1.70 -8.72
CA GLN A 99 15.29 2.57 -8.93
C GLN A 99 14.57 2.83 -7.60
N GLY A 100 14.14 4.08 -7.39
CA GLY A 100 13.30 4.45 -6.25
C GLY A 100 12.05 3.57 -6.18
N ASN A 101 11.82 2.98 -5.02
CA ASN A 101 10.78 1.99 -4.74
C ASN A 101 10.20 2.24 -3.34
N VAL A 102 9.10 1.58 -2.99
CA VAL A 102 8.41 1.83 -1.70
C VAL A 102 9.28 1.65 -0.46
N TYR A 103 10.21 0.69 -0.48
CA TYR A 103 11.12 0.44 0.63
C TYR A 103 12.12 1.59 0.79
N SER A 104 12.81 1.98 -0.29
CA SER A 104 13.77 3.10 -0.25
C SER A 104 13.08 4.45 -0.05
N ALA A 105 11.86 4.62 -0.57
CA ALA A 105 11.07 5.84 -0.41
C ALA A 105 10.63 6.05 1.04
N LEU A 106 10.19 4.99 1.74
CA LEU A 106 9.88 5.09 3.17
C LEU A 106 11.12 5.50 3.99
N ILE A 107 12.26 4.83 3.78
CA ILE A 107 13.52 5.14 4.47
C ILE A 107 13.93 6.61 4.24
N ASN A 108 13.82 7.08 3.00
CA ASN A 108 14.13 8.47 2.66
C ASN A 108 13.15 9.46 3.31
N ALA A 109 11.86 9.15 3.34
CA ALA A 109 10.86 9.97 4.01
C ALA A 109 11.10 10.04 5.52
N GLU A 110 11.43 8.92 6.18
CA GLU A 110 11.81 8.90 7.60
C GLU A 110 13.03 9.78 7.88
N LYS A 111 14.06 9.68 7.04
CA LYS A 111 15.26 10.54 7.13
C LYS A 111 14.91 12.01 7.00
N GLN A 112 14.07 12.38 6.02
CA GLN A 112 13.65 13.76 5.82
C GLN A 112 12.83 14.29 7.00
N LEU A 113 11.91 13.47 7.54
CA LEU A 113 11.06 13.85 8.66
C LEU A 113 11.88 14.11 9.94
N THR A 114 12.88 13.26 10.20
CA THR A 114 13.72 13.30 11.40
C THR A 114 14.86 14.32 11.34
N ASP A 115 15.36 14.68 10.15
CA ASP A 115 16.42 15.67 10.00
C ASP A 115 15.95 17.07 10.45
N LYS A 116 16.73 17.71 11.33
CA LYS A 116 16.43 19.05 11.88
C LYS A 116 16.55 20.15 10.83
N ASN A 117 17.29 19.92 9.76
CA ASN A 117 17.53 20.89 8.69
C ASN A 117 16.50 20.81 7.57
N THR A 118 15.67 19.76 7.52
CA THR A 118 14.59 19.66 6.54
C THR A 118 13.56 20.77 6.81
N PRO A 119 13.23 21.62 5.81
CA PRO A 119 12.25 22.67 6.02
C PRO A 119 10.85 22.08 6.26
N LYS A 120 10.00 22.84 6.98
CA LYS A 120 8.71 22.35 7.47
C LYS A 120 7.84 21.74 6.36
N GLN A 121 7.78 22.36 5.19
CA GLN A 121 6.97 21.87 4.08
C GLN A 121 7.42 20.47 3.58
N GLN A 122 8.72 20.24 3.49
CA GLN A 122 9.28 18.94 3.12
C GLN A 122 9.01 17.89 4.21
N LYS A 123 9.00 18.28 5.49
CA LYS A 123 8.56 17.39 6.58
C LYS A 123 7.08 17.01 6.45
N VAL A 124 6.21 17.91 6.00
CA VAL A 124 4.80 17.60 5.72
C VAL A 124 4.69 16.56 4.60
N TYR A 125 5.43 16.72 3.51
CA TYR A 125 5.45 15.73 2.43
C TYR A 125 6.01 14.38 2.92
N ALA A 126 7.12 14.40 3.65
CA ALA A 126 7.71 13.21 4.22
C ALA A 126 6.73 12.45 5.13
N LEU A 127 6.00 13.16 6.01
CA LEU A 127 4.97 12.55 6.84
C LEU A 127 3.85 11.93 6.00
N LYS A 128 3.33 12.64 4.99
CA LYS A 128 2.28 12.10 4.11
C LYS A 128 2.75 10.88 3.32
N PHE A 129 4.01 10.87 2.89
CA PHE A 129 4.61 9.69 2.25
C PHE A 129 4.73 8.52 3.23
N ILE A 130 5.18 8.74 4.47
CA ILE A 130 5.23 7.68 5.50
C ILE A 130 3.84 7.09 5.75
N LEU A 131 2.83 7.96 5.93
CA LEU A 131 1.44 7.57 6.17
C LEU A 131 0.88 6.67 5.06
N HIS A 132 1.26 6.92 3.81
CA HIS A 132 0.83 6.14 2.65
C HIS A 132 1.68 4.89 2.44
N PHE A 133 3.01 5.03 2.35
CA PHE A 133 3.90 3.93 1.99
C PHE A 133 3.91 2.80 3.02
N VAL A 134 3.65 3.06 4.30
CA VAL A 134 3.46 1.95 5.25
C VAL A 134 2.26 1.10 4.84
N GLY A 135 1.18 1.67 4.32
CA GLY A 135 0.09 0.89 3.73
C GLY A 135 0.54 0.07 2.53
N ASP A 136 1.22 0.70 1.57
CA ASP A 136 1.69 0.06 0.32
C ASP A 136 2.60 -1.13 0.60
N LEU A 137 3.54 -1.01 1.54
CA LEU A 137 4.44 -2.09 1.94
C LEU A 137 3.68 -3.34 2.43
N HIS A 138 2.46 -3.16 2.94
CA HIS A 138 1.63 -4.23 3.46
C HIS A 138 0.65 -4.82 2.45
N GLN A 139 0.47 -4.19 1.29
CA GLN A 139 -0.35 -4.72 0.20
C GLN A 139 0.47 -5.77 -0.57
N PRO A 140 0.07 -7.07 -0.56
CA PRO A 140 0.88 -8.14 -1.17
C PRO A 140 1.30 -7.86 -2.61
N MET A 141 0.38 -7.37 -3.45
CA MET A 141 0.63 -7.12 -4.87
C MET A 141 1.55 -5.92 -5.12
N HIS A 142 1.89 -5.13 -4.10
CA HIS A 142 2.88 -4.05 -4.17
C HIS A 142 4.32 -4.54 -3.98
N ILE A 143 4.51 -5.71 -3.39
CA ILE A 143 5.82 -6.36 -3.27
C ILE A 143 5.77 -7.66 -4.06
N SER A 144 5.84 -7.55 -5.38
CA SER A 144 5.55 -8.67 -6.28
C SER A 144 6.42 -8.61 -7.54
N ARG A 145 5.96 -9.08 -8.71
CA ARG A 145 6.83 -9.26 -9.89
C ARG A 145 6.57 -8.23 -10.99
N ALA A 146 7.59 -7.93 -11.79
CA ALA A 146 7.53 -6.87 -12.81
C ALA A 146 6.76 -7.30 -14.07
N GLU A 147 6.80 -8.60 -14.40
CA GLU A 147 6.35 -9.19 -15.66
C GLU A 147 4.87 -8.90 -15.94
N ASP A 148 4.07 -8.78 -14.89
CA ASP A 148 2.64 -8.50 -14.97
C ASP A 148 2.24 -7.18 -14.30
N LYS A 149 3.23 -6.32 -14.00
CA LYS A 149 3.07 -5.04 -13.29
C LYS A 149 2.38 -5.24 -11.94
N GLY A 150 2.86 -6.21 -11.16
CA GLY A 150 2.30 -6.59 -9.88
C GLY A 150 0.85 -7.04 -9.93
N GLY A 151 0.53 -7.91 -10.89
CA GLY A 151 -0.81 -8.47 -11.10
C GLY A 151 -1.77 -7.60 -11.91
N ASN A 152 -1.40 -6.37 -12.28
CA ASN A 152 -2.28 -5.46 -13.05
C ASN A 152 -2.67 -6.01 -14.42
N THR A 153 -1.82 -6.83 -15.02
CA THR A 153 -2.10 -7.45 -16.33
C THR A 153 -2.71 -8.85 -16.23
N ILE A 154 -2.85 -9.41 -15.02
CA ILE A 154 -3.57 -10.68 -14.80
C ILE A 154 -5.06 -10.37 -14.69
N GLN A 155 -5.77 -10.48 -15.81
CA GLN A 155 -7.22 -10.27 -15.86
C GLN A 155 -7.98 -11.38 -15.14
N LEU A 156 -8.96 -10.98 -14.33
CA LEU A 156 -9.85 -11.84 -13.55
C LEU A 156 -11.30 -11.38 -13.76
N ASN A 157 -12.25 -12.25 -13.44
CA ASN A 157 -13.65 -11.85 -13.28
C ASN A 157 -14.04 -12.01 -11.81
N TYR A 158 -14.59 -10.96 -11.21
CA TYR A 158 -15.08 -10.98 -9.83
C TYR A 158 -16.52 -10.48 -9.81
N GLU A 159 -17.46 -11.29 -9.31
CA GLU A 159 -18.90 -10.98 -9.30
C GLU A 159 -19.42 -10.53 -10.69
N GLU A 160 -19.08 -11.30 -11.74
CA GLU A 160 -19.41 -11.04 -13.15
C GLU A 160 -18.77 -9.77 -13.76
N LYS A 161 -17.97 -9.03 -12.98
CA LYS A 161 -17.29 -7.81 -13.43
C LYS A 161 -15.82 -8.08 -13.71
N GLY A 162 -15.32 -7.51 -14.81
CA GLY A 162 -13.90 -7.56 -15.15
C GLY A 162 -13.06 -6.80 -14.11
N THR A 163 -11.96 -7.41 -13.68
CA THR A 163 -10.95 -6.82 -12.80
C THR A 163 -9.56 -7.40 -13.13
N ASN A 164 -8.55 -7.09 -12.33
CA ASN A 164 -7.26 -7.75 -12.37
C ASN A 164 -6.81 -8.13 -10.95
N LEU A 165 -5.79 -9.00 -10.85
CA LEU A 165 -5.30 -9.49 -9.56
C LEU A 165 -4.88 -8.37 -8.61
N HIS A 166 -4.25 -7.32 -9.12
CA HIS A 166 -3.86 -6.17 -8.33
C HIS A 166 -5.08 -5.46 -7.74
N SER A 167 -6.01 -5.00 -8.58
CA SER A 167 -7.21 -4.28 -8.14
C SER A 167 -8.14 -5.12 -7.26
N LEU A 168 -8.16 -6.45 -7.45
CA LEU A 168 -8.89 -7.37 -6.60
C LEU A 168 -8.42 -7.26 -5.14
N TRP A 169 -7.11 -7.41 -4.92
CA TRP A 169 -6.49 -7.35 -3.60
C TRP A 169 -6.43 -5.96 -3.02
N ASP A 170 -6.22 -4.99 -3.88
CA ASP A 170 -6.05 -3.61 -3.48
C ASP A 170 -7.34 -2.96 -2.96
N THR A 171 -8.46 -3.31 -3.60
CA THR A 171 -9.74 -2.60 -3.39
C THR A 171 -10.91 -3.58 -3.21
N LYS A 172 -11.12 -4.50 -4.16
CA LYS A 172 -12.41 -5.19 -4.28
C LYS A 172 -12.72 -6.14 -3.14
N LEU A 173 -11.74 -6.89 -2.65
CA LEU A 173 -11.94 -7.80 -1.54
C LEU A 173 -12.25 -7.06 -0.22
N LEU A 174 -11.67 -5.88 -0.02
CA LEU A 174 -11.96 -5.05 1.14
C LEU A 174 -13.37 -4.44 1.04
N GLU A 175 -13.72 -3.88 -0.14
CA GLU A 175 -15.02 -3.28 -0.43
C GLU A 175 -16.18 -4.29 -0.40
N HIS A 176 -15.93 -5.58 -0.68
CA HIS A 176 -16.94 -6.65 -0.62
C HIS A 176 -17.62 -6.75 0.75
N GLN A 177 -16.98 -6.29 1.83
CA GLN A 177 -17.59 -6.27 3.16
C GLN A 177 -18.69 -5.20 3.30
N GLY A 178 -18.78 -4.22 2.39
CA GLY A 178 -19.78 -3.15 2.44
C GLY A 178 -19.63 -2.19 3.62
N LEU A 179 -18.45 -2.17 4.25
CA LEU A 179 -18.17 -1.36 5.44
C LEU A 179 -17.44 -0.07 5.06
N THR A 180 -17.75 1.02 5.76
CA THR A 180 -16.97 2.26 5.70
C THR A 180 -15.59 2.08 6.31
N PHE A 181 -14.64 2.96 6.00
CA PHE A 181 -13.29 2.90 6.60
C PHE A 181 -13.32 3.02 8.14
N GLY A 182 -14.30 3.75 8.70
CA GLY A 182 -14.49 3.86 10.15
C GLY A 182 -14.97 2.55 10.78
N GLU A 183 -15.94 1.88 10.15
CA GLU A 183 -16.42 0.56 10.59
C GLU A 183 -15.34 -0.51 10.43
N LEU A 184 -14.57 -0.48 9.34
CA LEU A 184 -13.42 -1.36 9.15
C LEU A 184 -12.35 -1.13 10.21
N ALA A 185 -12.02 0.14 10.51
CA ALA A 185 -11.05 0.45 11.55
C ALA A 185 -11.53 -0.07 12.91
N ASN A 186 -12.80 0.14 13.28
CA ASN A 186 -13.36 -0.39 14.51
C ASN A 186 -13.33 -1.92 14.55
N LYS A 187 -13.69 -2.58 13.43
CA LYS A 187 -13.69 -4.05 13.30
C LYS A 187 -12.27 -4.63 13.40
N TYR A 188 -11.28 -3.97 12.81
CA TYR A 188 -9.92 -4.47 12.70
C TYR A 188 -9.00 -4.01 13.84
N ASN A 189 -9.40 -3.03 14.65
CA ASN A 189 -8.60 -2.57 15.79
C ASN A 189 -8.56 -3.56 16.97
N THR A 190 -9.01 -4.81 16.78
CA THR A 190 -8.92 -5.90 17.76
C THR A 190 -7.57 -6.61 17.63
N VAL A 191 -6.51 -6.01 18.18
CA VAL A 191 -5.14 -6.56 18.19
C VAL A 191 -4.67 -6.68 19.64
N SER A 192 -4.08 -7.81 20.01
CA SER A 192 -3.57 -8.02 21.37
C SER A 192 -2.30 -7.20 21.65
N GLU A 193 -2.02 -6.87 22.91
CA GLU A 193 -0.78 -6.19 23.30
C GLU A 193 0.48 -6.96 22.87
N ALA A 194 0.42 -8.30 22.90
CA ALA A 194 1.51 -9.15 22.46
C ALA A 194 1.78 -9.00 20.96
N GLU A 195 0.73 -9.01 20.13
CA GLU A 195 0.85 -8.76 18.69
C GLU A 195 1.35 -7.35 18.40
N ILE A 196 0.85 -6.33 19.11
CA ILE A 196 1.32 -4.95 18.98
C ILE A 196 2.82 -4.86 19.22
N LYS A 197 3.27 -5.38 20.36
CA LYS A 197 4.70 -5.38 20.73
C LYS A 197 5.54 -6.15 19.72
N GLN A 198 5.05 -7.30 19.24
CA GLN A 198 5.75 -8.09 18.24
C GLN A 198 5.89 -7.31 16.92
N TRP A 199 4.78 -6.85 16.34
CA TRP A 199 4.79 -6.22 15.01
C TRP A 199 5.58 -4.92 15.00
N GLN A 200 5.58 -4.16 16.10
CA GLN A 200 6.36 -2.92 16.23
C GLN A 200 7.86 -3.16 16.44
N ALA A 201 8.27 -4.36 16.86
CA ALA A 201 9.68 -4.73 17.04
C ALA A 201 10.30 -5.35 15.77
N GLU A 202 9.49 -5.76 14.79
CA GLU A 202 9.96 -6.38 13.56
C GLU A 202 10.61 -5.36 12.62
N PRO A 203 11.76 -5.69 12.00
CA PRO A 203 12.46 -4.77 11.11
C PRO A 203 11.68 -4.55 9.80
N LEU A 204 11.86 -3.39 9.17
CA LEU A 204 11.17 -3.01 7.93
C LEU A 204 11.27 -4.09 6.81
N ILE A 205 12.43 -4.72 6.67
CA ILE A 205 12.66 -5.79 5.67
C ILE A 205 11.72 -6.99 5.87
N LYS A 206 11.29 -7.26 7.12
CA LYS A 206 10.32 -8.30 7.45
C LYS A 206 8.92 -7.94 6.93
N TRP A 207 8.55 -6.67 6.96
CA TRP A 207 7.22 -6.22 6.54
C TRP A 207 6.99 -6.49 5.05
N ILE A 208 8.00 -6.18 4.22
CA ILE A 208 7.94 -6.44 2.78
C ILE A 208 8.15 -7.90 2.43
N TRP A 209 8.95 -8.64 3.21
CA TRP A 209 9.08 -10.09 3.05
C TRP A 209 7.73 -10.79 3.21
N GLU A 210 6.92 -10.40 4.20
CA GLU A 210 5.57 -10.96 4.37
C GLU A 210 4.66 -10.69 3.17
N SER A 211 4.66 -9.46 2.63
CA SER A 211 3.90 -9.13 1.41
C SER A 211 4.38 -9.96 0.22
N TYR A 212 5.70 -10.13 0.07
CA TYR A 212 6.29 -10.94 -0.99
C TYR A 212 5.90 -12.41 -0.92
N GLN A 213 5.92 -13.01 0.29
CA GLN A 213 5.46 -14.38 0.51
C GLN A 213 3.99 -14.55 0.14
N ILE A 214 3.13 -13.65 0.61
CA ILE A 214 1.70 -13.68 0.26
C ILE A 214 1.54 -13.54 -1.25
N SER A 215 2.19 -12.57 -1.91
CA SER A 215 2.09 -12.40 -3.36
C SER A 215 2.48 -13.67 -4.13
N SER A 216 3.49 -14.40 -3.66
CA SER A 216 3.93 -15.67 -4.27
C SER A 216 2.86 -16.76 -4.14
N GLU A 217 2.19 -16.86 -2.99
CA GLU A 217 1.05 -17.76 -2.79
C GLU A 217 -0.12 -17.39 -3.70
N LEU A 218 -0.40 -16.10 -3.87
CA LEU A 218 -1.46 -15.61 -4.74
C LEU A 218 -1.21 -15.94 -6.21
N TYR A 219 0.02 -15.76 -6.71
CA TYR A 219 0.36 -16.17 -8.07
C TYR A 219 0.15 -17.67 -8.26
N ALA A 220 0.65 -18.50 -7.34
CA ALA A 220 0.49 -19.95 -7.41
C ALA A 220 -0.98 -20.38 -7.38
N GLU A 221 -1.80 -19.73 -6.56
CA GLU A 221 -3.23 -20.01 -6.47
C GLU A 221 -3.95 -19.65 -7.79
N ILE A 222 -3.70 -18.46 -8.33
CA ILE A 222 -4.33 -18.00 -9.58
C ILE A 222 -3.90 -18.86 -10.78
N GLU A 223 -2.66 -19.33 -10.82
CA GLU A 223 -2.17 -20.25 -11.85
C GLU A 223 -2.91 -21.61 -11.82
N GLN A 224 -3.36 -22.06 -10.65
CA GLN A 224 -4.11 -23.31 -10.49
C GLN A 224 -5.62 -23.16 -10.76
N MET A 225 -6.14 -21.93 -10.85
CA MET A 225 -7.57 -21.71 -11.07
C MET A 225 -7.98 -21.98 -12.52
N ASN A 226 -8.95 -22.88 -12.70
CA ASN A 226 -9.59 -23.07 -13.99
C ASN A 226 -10.60 -21.94 -14.22
N LYS A 227 -10.38 -21.11 -15.25
CA LYS A 227 -11.22 -19.99 -15.74
C LYS A 227 -11.08 -18.62 -15.06
N LYS A 228 -10.17 -18.43 -14.08
CA LYS A 228 -9.90 -17.11 -13.45
C LYS A 228 -11.17 -16.36 -12.98
N VAL A 229 -12.19 -17.12 -12.60
CA VAL A 229 -13.41 -16.60 -11.98
C VAL A 229 -13.20 -16.60 -10.48
N ILE A 230 -13.36 -15.43 -9.89
CA ILE A 230 -13.24 -15.18 -8.45
C ILE A 230 -14.66 -15.09 -7.91
N ASP A 231 -14.97 -15.93 -6.94
CA ASP A 231 -16.27 -16.00 -6.28
C ASP A 231 -16.19 -15.52 -4.83
N ASP A 232 -17.33 -15.51 -4.15
CA ASP A 232 -17.42 -15.14 -2.74
C ASP A 232 -16.58 -16.06 -1.84
N ALA A 233 -16.36 -17.31 -2.24
CA ALA A 233 -15.54 -18.25 -1.48
C ALA A 233 -14.07 -17.82 -1.48
N TYR A 234 -13.56 -17.31 -2.62
CA TYR A 234 -12.23 -16.70 -2.67
C TYR A 234 -12.15 -15.48 -1.73
N ALA A 235 -13.17 -14.61 -1.74
CA ALA A 235 -13.18 -13.45 -0.86
C ALA A 235 -13.17 -13.86 0.62
N GLN A 236 -14.05 -14.77 1.03
CA GLN A 236 -14.11 -15.29 2.40
C GLN A 236 -12.81 -15.96 2.85
N LYS A 237 -12.15 -16.70 1.95
CA LYS A 237 -10.86 -17.33 2.21
C LYS A 237 -9.75 -16.31 2.51
N HIS A 238 -9.74 -15.18 1.78
CA HIS A 238 -8.64 -14.21 1.84
C HIS A 238 -8.89 -12.98 2.72
N LEU A 239 -10.14 -12.75 3.14
CA LEU A 239 -10.49 -11.69 4.09
C LEU A 239 -9.64 -11.70 5.37
N PRO A 240 -9.33 -12.85 6.01
CA PRO A 240 -8.42 -12.90 7.15
C PRO A 240 -7.01 -12.37 6.85
N THR A 241 -6.48 -12.66 5.65
CA THR A 241 -5.17 -12.15 5.21
C THR A 241 -5.22 -10.64 5.04
N ILE A 242 -6.27 -10.10 4.40
CA ILE A 242 -6.46 -8.65 4.23
C ILE A 242 -6.55 -7.95 5.57
N GLN A 243 -7.41 -8.46 6.47
CA GLN A 243 -7.56 -7.92 7.82
C GLN A 243 -6.19 -7.88 8.53
N LYS A 244 -5.43 -8.98 8.50
CA LYS A 244 -4.11 -9.05 9.13
C LYS A 244 -3.14 -8.03 8.55
N ARG A 245 -3.10 -7.85 7.22
CA ARG A 245 -2.22 -6.86 6.58
C ARG A 245 -2.58 -5.43 6.92
N ILE A 246 -3.88 -5.09 6.98
CA ILE A 246 -4.35 -3.77 7.40
C ILE A 246 -4.03 -3.52 8.89
N GLN A 247 -4.24 -4.52 9.75
CA GLN A 247 -3.86 -4.47 11.17
C GLN A 247 -2.37 -4.22 11.33
N GLN A 248 -1.54 -5.03 10.69
CA GLN A 248 -0.08 -4.90 10.74
C GLN A 248 0.36 -3.51 10.25
N ALA A 249 -0.20 -3.02 9.14
CA ALA A 249 0.12 -1.70 8.62
C ALA A 249 -0.21 -0.58 9.62
N GLY A 250 -1.42 -0.57 10.19
CA GLY A 250 -1.82 0.45 11.16
C GLY A 250 -0.97 0.43 12.43
N ILE A 251 -0.72 -0.77 12.98
CA ILE A 251 0.09 -0.95 14.19
C ILE A 251 1.56 -0.58 13.97
N ARG A 252 2.15 -0.98 12.84
CA ARG A 252 3.53 -0.65 12.48
C ARG A 252 3.69 0.83 12.15
N LEU A 253 2.71 1.45 11.49
CA LEU A 253 2.69 2.90 11.26
C LEU A 253 2.67 3.67 12.59
N ALA A 254 1.80 3.27 13.53
CA ALA A 254 1.77 3.87 14.86
C ALA A 254 3.10 3.69 15.60
N GLY A 255 3.67 2.48 15.58
CA GLY A 255 4.96 2.19 16.20
C GLY A 255 6.10 3.02 15.61
N LEU A 256 6.14 3.17 14.29
CA LEU A 256 7.11 4.00 13.59
C LEU A 256 7.01 5.47 14.00
N LEU A 257 5.81 6.06 13.96
CA LEU A 257 5.60 7.46 14.34
C LEU A 257 5.87 7.68 15.83
N ASN A 258 5.46 6.74 16.69
CA ASN A 258 5.78 6.77 18.12
C ASN A 258 7.28 6.75 18.35
N ASN A 259 8.04 5.95 17.60
CA ASN A 259 9.49 5.89 17.67
C ASN A 259 10.16 7.19 17.21
N ILE A 260 9.67 7.80 16.13
CA ILE A 260 10.17 9.07 15.58
C ILE A 260 9.97 10.22 16.58
N TYR A 261 8.83 10.27 17.26
CA TYR A 261 8.46 11.34 18.19
C TYR A 261 8.62 10.94 19.66
N LYS A 262 9.52 9.99 19.96
CA LYS A 262 9.93 9.70 21.34
C LYS A 262 10.50 10.98 21.96
N LEU A 263 9.93 11.38 23.08
CA LEU A 263 10.54 12.32 24.01
C LEU A 263 11.63 11.60 24.80
#